data_AF-A0A9E5IV95-F1
#
_entry.id   AF-A0A9E5IV95-F1
#
_cell.length_a   1.000
_cell.length_b   1.000
_cell.length_c   1.000
_cell.angle_alpha   90.00
_cell.angle_beta   90.00
_cell.angle_gamma   90.00
#
_symmetry.space_group_name_H-M   'P 1'
#
loop_
_entity.id
_entity.type
_entity.pdbx_description
1 polymer ?
#
loop_
_entity_poly.entity_id
_entity_poly.type
_entity_poly.pdbx_seq_one_letter_code
_entity_poly.pdbx_strand_id
1 'polypeptide(L)'
;MYSRNILIEQTDPEIFAAIQAENARQEHHIELIASENYASPAVMAAQGSQLTNKYAEGYPGKRYYGGCEYVDIAEQLAIDR
;
A
#
# COMPACT_ATOMS: atom_id res chain seq x y z
N MET A 1 -5.71 -16.80 7.33
CA MET A 1 -5.84 -15.37 6.96
C MET A 1 -6.04 -14.62 8.26
N TYR A 2 -5.23 -13.60 8.56
CA TYR A 2 -5.38 -12.84 9.80
C TYR A 2 -6.77 -12.20 9.89
N SER A 3 -7.31 -12.10 11.10
CA SER A 3 -8.57 -11.39 11.32
C SER A 3 -8.39 -9.93 10.89
N ARG A 4 -9.25 -9.44 9.98
CA ARG A 4 -9.23 -8.03 9.54
C ARG A 4 -9.55 -7.03 10.66
N ASN A 5 -9.96 -7.55 11.83
CA ASN A 5 -10.34 -6.73 12.97
C ASN A 5 -9.18 -6.49 13.94
N ILE A 6 -7.98 -7.03 13.66
CA ILE A 6 -6.77 -6.71 14.41
C ILE A 6 -6.18 -5.45 13.81
N LEU A 7 -6.29 -4.33 14.53
CA LEU A 7 -5.84 -3.02 14.09
C LEU A 7 -4.47 -2.69 14.68
N ILE A 8 -3.71 -1.83 13.99
CA ILE A 8 -2.37 -1.42 14.44
C ILE A 8 -2.41 -0.78 15.83
N GLU A 9 -3.46 -0.02 16.16
CA GLU A 9 -3.66 0.59 17.49
C GLU A 9 -3.72 -0.45 18.62
N GLN A 10 -4.16 -1.67 18.31
CA GLN A 10 -4.32 -2.76 19.27
C GLN A 10 -3.02 -3.57 19.42
N THR A 11 -2.28 -3.74 18.33
CA THR A 11 -1.06 -4.57 18.31
C THR A 11 0.20 -3.79 18.64
N ASP A 12 0.24 -2.51 18.23
CA ASP A 12 1.38 -1.62 18.37
C ASP A 12 0.89 -0.16 18.55
N PRO A 13 0.45 0.20 19.77
CA PRO A 13 -0.07 1.53 20.06
C PRO A 13 0.99 2.64 19.91
N GLU A 14 2.28 2.30 20.04
CA GLU A 14 3.37 3.27 19.86
C GLU A 14 3.51 3.68 18.39
N ILE A 15 3.49 2.70 17.46
CA ILE A 15 3.48 2.98 16.03
C ILE A 15 2.20 3.71 15.62
N PHE A 16 1.03 3.32 16.16
CA PHE A 16 -0.21 4.04 15.88
C PHE A 16 -0.15 5.50 16.33
N ALA A 17 0.41 5.79 17.52
CA ALA A 17 0.59 7.15 17.99
C ALA A 17 1.51 7.97 17.06
N ALA A 18 2.59 7.36 16.54
CA ALA A 18 3.46 8.01 15.57
C ALA A 18 2.74 8.32 14.24
N ILE A 19 1.92 7.40 13.73
CA ILE A 19 1.09 7.61 12.53
C ILE A 19 0.14 8.80 12.74
N GLN A 20 -0.54 8.86 13.89
CA GLN A 20 -1.48 9.94 14.19
C GLN A 20 -0.77 11.30 14.34
N ALA A 21 0.42 11.31 14.94
CA ALA A 21 1.23 12.52 15.04
C ALA A 21 1.68 13.04 13.65
N GLU A 22 2.07 12.15 12.73
CA GLU A 22 2.45 12.55 11.36
C GLU A 22 1.25 13.04 10.54
N ASN A 23 0.08 12.39 10.68
CA ASN A 23 -1.16 12.88 10.06
C ASN A 23 -1.45 14.33 10.48
N ALA A 24 -1.40 14.60 11.80
CA ALA A 24 -1.59 15.95 12.32
C ALA A 24 -0.50 16.93 11.86
N ARG A 25 0.76 16.49 11.71
CA ARG A 25 1.83 17.33 11.18
C ARG A 25 1.51 17.76 9.74
N GLN A 26 1.11 16.82 8.90
CA GLN A 26 0.78 17.04 7.49
C GLN A 26 -0.45 17.95 7.31
N GLU A 27 -1.46 17.82 8.16
CA GLU A 27 -2.67 18.66 8.10
C GLU A 27 -2.43 20.11 8.56
N HIS A 28 -1.54 20.31 9.53
CA HIS A 28 -1.31 21.62 10.14
C HIS A 28 -0.15 22.43 9.53
N HIS A 29 0.62 21.85 8.61
CA HIS A 29 1.75 22.54 7.97
C HIS A 29 1.56 22.69 6.47
N ILE A 30 2.02 23.82 5.95
CA ILE A 30 2.17 24.01 4.51
C ILE A 30 3.44 23.28 4.09
N GLU A 31 3.30 22.22 3.29
CA GLU A 31 4.44 21.50 2.74
C GLU A 31 4.93 22.19 1.45
N LEU A 32 6.21 22.57 1.43
CA LEU A 32 6.84 23.32 0.33
C LEU A 32 7.97 22.55 -0.35
N ILE A 33 8.20 21.31 0.06
CA ILE A 33 9.13 20.42 -0.62
C ILE A 33 8.53 20.03 -1.98
N ALA A 34 9.13 20.52 -3.05
CA ALA A 34 8.60 20.41 -4.41
C ALA A 34 8.38 18.96 -4.91
N SER A 35 9.04 17.98 -4.31
CA SER A 35 8.93 16.56 -4.67
C SER A 35 8.01 15.76 -3.75
N GLU A 36 7.54 16.34 -2.65
CA GLU A 36 6.57 15.69 -1.76
C GLU A 36 5.14 15.93 -2.24
N ASN A 37 4.25 15.00 -1.92
CA ASN A 37 2.85 15.06 -2.33
C ASN A 37 1.99 14.18 -1.42
N TYR A 38 0.68 14.38 -1.47
CA TYR A 38 -0.30 13.59 -0.72
C TYR A 38 -0.95 12.55 -1.64
N ALA A 39 -0.73 11.26 -1.34
CA ALA A 39 -1.41 10.20 -2.05
C ALA A 39 -2.91 10.17 -1.71
N SER A 40 -3.74 9.84 -2.70
CA SER A 40 -5.18 9.68 -2.45
C SER A 40 -5.46 8.46 -1.56
N PRO A 41 -6.58 8.44 -0.81
CA PRO A 41 -6.97 7.27 -0.02
C PRO A 41 -7.09 5.98 -0.85
N ALA A 42 -7.47 6.09 -2.13
CA ALA A 42 -7.56 4.95 -3.04
C ALA A 42 -6.18 4.32 -3.34
N VAL A 43 -5.15 5.15 -3.51
CA VAL A 43 -3.77 4.67 -3.73
C VAL A 43 -3.23 3.97 -2.48
N MET A 44 -3.44 4.58 -1.30
CA MET A 44 -3.02 3.98 -0.03
C MET A 44 -3.72 2.64 0.25
N ALA A 45 -5.02 2.54 -0.06
CA ALA A 45 -5.77 1.30 0.09
C ALA A 45 -5.25 0.17 -0.81
N ALA A 46 -4.82 0.48 -2.04
CA ALA A 46 -4.20 -0.49 -2.93
C ALA A 46 -2.84 -0.95 -2.41
N GLN A 47 -2.01 -0.02 -1.90
CA GLN A 47 -0.69 -0.33 -1.33
C GLN A 47 -0.80 -1.24 -0.08
N GLY A 48 -1.79 -1.00 0.78
CA GLY A 48 -2.04 -1.82 1.98
C GLY A 48 -2.81 -3.12 1.73
N SER A 49 -2.96 -3.54 0.47
CA SER A 49 -3.75 -4.72 0.09
C SER A 49 -2.96 -6.03 0.15
N GLN A 50 -3.65 -7.15 -0.05
CA GLN A 50 -3.00 -8.48 -0.08
C GLN A 50 -2.09 -8.70 -1.29
N LEU A 51 -2.07 -7.79 -2.27
CA LEU A 51 -1.11 -7.85 -3.37
C LEU A 51 0.33 -7.87 -2.84
N THR A 52 0.60 -7.23 -1.70
CA THR A 52 1.90 -7.22 -1.04
C THR A 52 2.42 -8.62 -0.65
N ASN A 53 1.53 -9.61 -0.50
CA ASN A 53 1.92 -10.95 -0.07
C ASN A 53 2.42 -11.81 -1.24
N LYS A 54 2.21 -11.36 -2.49
CA LYS A 54 2.46 -12.21 -3.65
C LYS A 54 3.86 -12.00 -4.20
N TYR A 55 4.62 -13.09 -4.23
CA TYR A 55 5.86 -13.18 -5.01
C TYR A 55 5.52 -13.46 -6.48
N ALA A 56 5.95 -12.60 -7.41
CA ALA A 56 5.53 -12.61 -8.82
C ALA A 56 6.66 -12.27 -9.79
N GLU A 57 7.87 -12.82 -9.58
CA GLU A 57 8.98 -12.60 -10.52
C GLU A 57 8.65 -13.06 -11.94
N GLY A 58 9.20 -12.34 -12.92
CA GLY A 58 8.91 -12.48 -14.34
C GLY A 58 7.95 -11.39 -14.82
N TYR A 59 7.34 -11.60 -15.97
CA TYR A 59 6.33 -10.70 -16.57
C TYR A 59 4.96 -11.37 -16.59
N PRO A 60 3.84 -10.62 -16.80
CA PRO A 60 2.52 -11.20 -16.96
C PRO A 60 2.51 -12.34 -18.00
N GLY A 61 1.93 -13.48 -17.63
CA GLY A 61 1.92 -14.71 -18.44
C GLY A 61 3.28 -15.44 -18.57
N LYS A 62 4.37 -14.90 -18.00
CA LYS A 62 5.73 -15.46 -18.00
C LYS A 62 6.35 -15.38 -16.61
N ARG A 63 5.65 -15.93 -15.61
CA ARG A 63 6.07 -15.93 -14.21
C ARG A 63 6.92 -17.15 -13.87
N TYR A 64 7.88 -16.97 -12.96
CA TYR A 64 8.65 -18.09 -12.39
C TYR A 64 7.86 -18.87 -11.33
N TYR A 65 6.79 -18.28 -10.79
CA TYR A 65 5.97 -18.84 -9.72
C TYR A 65 4.48 -18.89 -10.12
N GLY A 66 3.77 -19.91 -9.64
CA GLY A 66 2.33 -20.05 -9.85
C GLY A 66 1.46 -19.11 -9.00
N GLY A 67 0.15 -19.10 -9.28
CA GLY A 67 -0.87 -18.35 -8.53
C GLY A 67 -0.84 -16.84 -8.76
N CYS A 68 -0.36 -16.40 -9.94
CA CYS A 68 -0.18 -14.99 -10.27
C CYS A 68 -1.34 -14.40 -11.09
N GLU A 69 -2.49 -15.10 -11.20
CA GLU A 69 -3.56 -14.75 -12.14
C GLU A 69 -4.09 -13.33 -11.90
N TYR A 70 -4.17 -12.89 -10.64
CA TYR A 70 -4.71 -11.58 -10.29
C TYR A 70 -3.65 -10.47 -10.23
N VAL A 71 -2.40 -10.79 -9.89
CA VAL A 71 -1.32 -9.79 -9.95
C VAL A 71 -0.94 -9.46 -11.39
N ASP A 72 -1.08 -10.42 -12.31
CA ASP A 72 -0.92 -10.20 -13.75
C ASP A 72 -1.95 -9.19 -14.27
N ILE A 73 -3.20 -9.26 -13.81
CA ILE A 73 -4.23 -8.25 -14.16
C ILE A 73 -3.80 -6.87 -13.68
N ALA A 74 -3.35 -6.76 -12.42
CA ALA A 74 -2.94 -5.48 -11.85
C ALA A 74 -1.72 -4.88 -12.59
N GLU A 75 -0.71 -5.69 -12.90
CA GLU A 75 0.47 -5.25 -13.63
C GLU A 75 0.15 -4.88 -15.08
N GLN A 76 -0.68 -5.65 -15.79
CA GLN A 76 -1.07 -5.31 -17.15
C GLN A 76 -1.85 -3.99 -17.20
N LEU A 77 -2.80 -3.79 -16.28
CA LEU A 77 -3.54 -2.52 -16.18
C LEU A 77 -2.64 -1.32 -15.86
N ALA A 78 -1.53 -1.54 -15.16
CA ALA A 78 -0.55 -0.49 -14.89
C ALA A 78 0.33 -0.20 -16.10
N ILE A 79 0.72 -1.23 -16.88
CA ILE A 79 1.45 -1.07 -18.14
C ILE A 79 0.62 -0.29 -19.17
N ASP A 80 -0.69 -0.52 -19.19
CA ASP A 80 -1.59 0.08 -20.17
C ASP A 80 -1.92 1.57 -19.89
N ARG A 81 -1.51 2.13 -18.74
CA ARG A 81 -1.85 3.50 -18.27
C ARG A 81 -0.63 4.43 -18.23
#